data_AF-A0A7T5R400-F1
#
_entry.id   AF-A0A7T5R400-F1
#
_cell.length_a   1.000
_cell.length_b   1.000
_cell.length_c   1.000
_cell.angle_alpha   90.00
_cell.angle_beta   90.00
_cell.angle_gamma   90.00
#
_symmetry.space_group_name_H-M   'P 1'
#
loop_
_entity.id
_entity.type
_entity.pdbx_description
1 polymer ?
#
loop_
_entity_poly.entity_id
_entity_poly.type
_entity_poly.pdbx_seq_one_letter_code
_entity_poly.pdbx_strand_id
1 'polypeptide(L)'
;MLKRNLLVSTICMGLGLAGYALPAQAQTLDSEGVAYSEQYHPEPLRNVNITLTRDVSLMPGQFIIHAEEGGAYSSGCAELSQIPVEVEYLANFLRLTYHNYILDSRDQLKGTGTTCNKPMSPPTAKVILDSAMLAAKGIEKIRFMYHGQPIEADLELSDQRVRMWPALSREGLADMQVGNIKTVPSTVWFYPENTVILSVPGAKTEQELADLREKVDRLATSRGLSPLEDHLTGFKSPLKDKTAFYYVAKGDRYSQAQGELLDYVSVDSVKFGLEADEPIQKPLAVHIRRPRPTE
;
A
#
# COMPACT_ATOMS: atom_id res chain seq x y z
N MET A 1 27.36 -23.11 -86.05
CA MET A 1 27.28 -24.49 -85.50
C MET A 1 25.98 -24.58 -84.70
N LEU A 2 24.83 -24.88 -85.30
CA LEU A 2 24.27 -26.20 -85.67
C LEU A 2 24.00 -27.15 -84.48
N LYS A 3 22.69 -27.32 -84.18
CA LYS A 3 21.96 -28.54 -83.71
C LYS A 3 22.27 -29.05 -82.29
N ARG A 4 21.36 -29.54 -81.43
CA ARG A 4 20.08 -30.30 -81.54
C ARG A 4 19.35 -30.24 -80.17
N ASN A 5 18.04 -29.95 -80.12
CA ASN A 5 16.88 -30.84 -79.87
C ASN A 5 16.75 -31.56 -78.51
N LEU A 6 15.66 -31.16 -77.80
CA LEU A 6 14.61 -31.94 -77.08
C LEU A 6 14.96 -33.20 -76.26
N LEU A 7 14.52 -33.22 -74.99
CA LEU A 7 13.37 -34.06 -74.59
C LEU A 7 12.74 -33.63 -73.24
N VAL A 8 11.43 -33.81 -73.17
CA VAL A 8 10.50 -33.60 -72.05
C VAL A 8 10.65 -34.72 -71.00
N SER A 9 10.58 -34.40 -69.71
CA SER A 9 9.96 -35.29 -68.74
C SER A 9 9.39 -34.51 -67.55
N THR A 10 8.07 -34.55 -67.46
CA THR A 10 7.28 -34.12 -66.30
C THR A 10 7.46 -35.14 -65.19
N ILE A 11 8.00 -34.72 -64.04
CA ILE A 11 7.89 -35.47 -62.79
C ILE A 11 7.13 -34.61 -61.79
N CYS A 12 5.86 -34.96 -61.57
CA CYS A 12 5.16 -34.64 -60.34
C CYS A 12 5.73 -35.53 -59.23
N MET A 13 6.40 -34.96 -58.23
CA MET A 13 6.56 -35.59 -56.93
C MET A 13 6.13 -34.59 -55.87
N GLY A 14 5.11 -34.99 -55.12
CA GLY A 14 4.44 -34.17 -54.12
C GLY A 14 5.38 -33.69 -53.03
N LEU A 15 5.23 -32.41 -52.71
CA LEU A 15 5.67 -31.83 -51.45
C LEU A 15 4.79 -32.43 -50.34
N GLY A 16 5.27 -33.52 -49.73
CA GLY A 16 4.79 -33.97 -48.44
C GLY A 16 5.21 -32.94 -47.40
N LEU A 17 4.25 -32.17 -46.90
CA LEU A 17 4.40 -31.36 -45.69
C LEU A 17 4.70 -32.31 -44.53
N ALA A 18 5.97 -32.51 -44.21
CA ALA A 18 6.38 -33.06 -42.94
C ALA A 18 6.02 -32.04 -41.86
N GLY A 19 4.82 -32.17 -41.31
CA GLY A 19 4.44 -31.51 -40.08
C GLY A 19 5.40 -31.96 -38.99
N TYR A 20 6.26 -31.05 -38.53
CA TYR A 20 7.01 -31.26 -37.30
C TYR A 20 5.98 -31.32 -36.16
N ALA A 21 5.55 -32.52 -35.82
CA ALA A 21 4.89 -32.76 -34.55
C ALA A 21 5.90 -32.43 -33.47
N LEU A 22 5.66 -31.33 -32.73
CA LEU A 22 6.36 -31.08 -31.49
C LEU A 22 6.23 -32.34 -30.63
N PRO A 23 7.33 -32.87 -30.06
CA PRO A 23 7.24 -34.06 -29.22
C PRO A 23 6.24 -33.79 -28.11
N ALA A 24 5.25 -34.69 -27.96
CA ALA A 24 4.34 -34.67 -26.84
C ALA A 24 5.19 -34.68 -25.57
N GLN A 25 5.07 -33.63 -24.75
CA GLN A 25 5.70 -33.60 -23.43
C GLN A 25 5.25 -34.84 -22.67
N ALA A 26 6.20 -35.69 -22.30
CA ALA A 26 5.93 -36.90 -21.53
C ALA A 26 5.27 -36.47 -20.21
N GLN A 27 4.04 -36.93 -19.99
CA GLN A 27 3.30 -36.62 -18.76
C GLN A 27 3.97 -37.35 -17.59
N THR A 28 4.31 -36.64 -16.52
CA THR A 28 4.61 -37.31 -15.26
C THR A 28 3.31 -37.77 -14.62
N LEU A 29 3.28 -39.07 -14.32
CA LEU A 29 2.25 -39.72 -13.53
C LEU A 29 2.89 -40.12 -12.22
N ASP A 30 2.17 -39.99 -11.10
CA ASP A 30 2.62 -40.60 -9.85
C ASP A 30 2.44 -42.13 -9.85
N SER A 31 2.78 -42.78 -8.73
CA SER A 31 2.64 -44.23 -8.56
C SER A 31 1.22 -44.75 -8.68
N GLU A 32 0.21 -43.88 -8.62
CA GLU A 32 -1.22 -44.21 -8.74
C GLU A 32 -1.78 -43.85 -10.13
N GLY A 33 -0.94 -43.36 -11.05
CA GLY A 33 -1.35 -42.99 -12.41
C GLY A 33 -2.02 -41.62 -12.48
N VAL A 34 -1.85 -40.77 -11.47
CA VAL A 34 -2.45 -39.44 -11.40
C VAL A 34 -1.56 -38.42 -12.12
N ALA A 35 -2.16 -37.63 -13.00
CA ALA A 35 -1.47 -36.60 -13.77
C ALA A 35 -1.51 -35.24 -13.06
N TYR A 36 -0.36 -34.58 -13.02
CA TYR A 36 -0.22 -33.25 -12.45
C TYR A 36 -0.03 -32.18 -13.52
N SER A 37 -0.24 -30.91 -13.16
CA SER A 37 -0.12 -29.75 -14.04
C SER A 37 1.33 -29.54 -14.50
N GLU A 38 2.30 -29.85 -13.63
CA GLU A 38 3.75 -29.61 -13.82
C GLU A 38 4.14 -28.14 -14.12
N GLN A 39 3.20 -27.20 -14.08
CA GLN A 39 3.52 -25.82 -14.45
C GLN A 39 4.31 -25.15 -13.34
N TYR A 40 5.53 -24.76 -13.70
CA TYR A 40 6.42 -23.91 -12.92
C TYR A 40 7.01 -22.88 -13.86
N HIS A 41 6.52 -21.64 -13.82
CA HIS A 41 6.99 -20.61 -14.74
C HIS A 41 6.86 -19.20 -14.17
N PRO A 42 7.72 -18.28 -14.63
CA PRO A 42 7.60 -16.88 -14.28
C PRO A 42 6.37 -16.26 -14.96
N GLU A 43 5.50 -15.66 -14.16
CA GLU A 43 4.34 -14.88 -14.59
C GLU A 43 4.66 -13.37 -14.55
N PRO A 44 4.35 -12.62 -15.62
CA PRO A 44 4.53 -11.17 -15.61
C PRO A 44 3.50 -10.49 -14.70
N LEU A 45 3.89 -9.35 -14.13
CA LEU A 45 3.00 -8.47 -13.36
C LEU A 45 2.00 -7.74 -14.28
N ARG A 46 0.75 -7.65 -13.87
CA ARG A 46 -0.34 -7.09 -14.68
C ARG A 46 -0.92 -5.83 -14.07
N ASN A 47 -1.12 -5.77 -12.77
CA ASN A 47 -1.55 -4.52 -12.12
C ASN A 47 -0.92 -4.36 -10.73
N VAL A 48 0.30 -3.87 -10.63
CA VAL A 48 0.97 -3.64 -9.35
C VAL A 48 0.43 -2.36 -8.70
N ASN A 49 -0.17 -2.50 -7.52
CA ASN A 49 -0.51 -1.37 -6.66
C ASN A 49 0.64 -1.12 -5.68
N ILE A 50 1.17 0.10 -5.70
CA ILE A 50 2.26 0.52 -4.81
C ILE A 50 1.73 1.46 -3.74
N THR A 51 2.01 1.10 -2.48
CA THR A 51 1.58 1.85 -1.31
C THR A 51 2.75 2.08 -0.35
N LEU A 52 2.73 3.23 0.31
CA LEU A 52 3.59 3.55 1.43
C LEU A 52 2.83 3.21 2.72
N THR A 53 3.36 2.31 3.53
CA THR A 53 2.76 1.89 4.80
C THR A 53 3.80 1.85 5.90
N ARG A 54 3.35 1.77 7.15
CA ARG A 54 4.22 1.49 8.30
C ARG A 54 3.64 0.35 9.11
N ASP A 55 4.51 -0.60 9.44
CA ASP A 55 4.22 -1.71 10.33
C ASP A 55 4.73 -1.37 11.74
N VAL A 56 3.96 -1.75 12.76
CA VAL A 56 4.28 -1.50 14.17
C VAL A 56 5.54 -2.23 14.64
N SER A 57 5.96 -3.28 13.93
CA SER A 57 7.17 -4.03 14.21
C SER A 57 8.46 -3.35 13.69
N LEU A 58 8.35 -2.30 12.86
CA LEU A 58 9.49 -1.59 12.32
C LEU A 58 10.08 -0.59 13.32
N MET A 59 11.38 -0.33 13.19
CA MET A 59 12.05 0.68 14.00
C MET A 59 11.49 2.10 13.71
N PRO A 60 11.62 3.06 14.64
CA PRO A 60 11.32 4.46 14.35
C PRO A 60 12.05 4.94 13.10
N GLY A 61 11.36 5.67 12.22
CA GLY A 61 11.90 6.13 10.93
C GLY A 61 11.86 5.10 9.81
N GLN A 62 11.52 3.84 10.10
CA GLN A 62 11.35 2.81 9.08
C GLN A 62 9.91 2.72 8.56
N PHE A 63 9.79 2.44 7.27
CA PHE A 63 8.52 2.30 6.56
C PHE A 63 8.63 1.26 5.44
N ILE A 64 7.50 0.79 4.95
CA ILE A 64 7.42 -0.22 3.89
C ILE A 64 6.85 0.41 2.62
N ILE A 65 7.57 0.21 1.52
CA ILE A 65 6.96 0.24 0.19
C ILE A 65 6.38 -1.15 -0.06
N HIS A 66 5.06 -1.24 -0.10
CA HIS A 66 4.33 -2.47 -0.38
C HIS A 66 3.81 -2.43 -1.81
N ALA A 67 4.22 -3.43 -2.59
CA ALA A 67 3.72 -3.68 -3.94
C ALA A 67 2.88 -4.95 -3.93
N GLU A 68 1.66 -4.86 -4.43
CA GLU A 68 0.73 -5.98 -4.53
C GLU A 68 0.24 -6.13 -5.97
N GLU A 69 0.31 -7.34 -6.51
CA GLU A 69 -0.25 -7.65 -7.81
C GLU A 69 -1.79 -7.68 -7.75
N GLY A 70 -2.42 -6.92 -8.63
CA GLY A 70 -3.85 -6.80 -8.80
C GLY A 70 -4.34 -7.62 -9.98
N GLY A 71 -5.29 -8.53 -9.74
CA GLY A 71 -5.88 -9.30 -10.83
C GLY A 71 -6.81 -10.39 -10.35
N ALA A 72 -7.70 -10.82 -11.24
CA ALA A 72 -8.43 -12.05 -11.08
C ALA A 72 -7.46 -13.20 -11.32
N TYR A 73 -7.09 -13.88 -10.26
CA TYR A 73 -6.27 -15.05 -10.37
C TYR A 73 -7.12 -16.21 -10.88
N SER A 74 -6.66 -16.87 -11.95
CA SER A 74 -7.37 -18.02 -12.52
C SER A 74 -7.50 -19.12 -11.48
N SER A 75 -8.70 -19.69 -11.40
CA SER A 75 -9.11 -20.77 -10.51
C SER A 75 -8.06 -21.89 -10.42
N GLY A 76 -7.61 -22.20 -9.21
CA GLY A 76 -6.67 -23.29 -8.93
C GLY A 76 -6.03 -23.12 -7.55
N CYS A 77 -5.34 -24.14 -7.06
CA CYS A 77 -4.57 -24.07 -5.80
C CYS A 77 -3.10 -23.74 -6.07
N ALA A 78 -2.84 -22.72 -6.89
CA ALA A 78 -1.48 -22.43 -7.33
C ALA A 78 -0.77 -21.71 -6.19
N GLU A 79 0.44 -22.13 -5.90
CA GLU A 79 1.29 -21.37 -5.00
C GLU A 79 1.95 -20.27 -5.81
N LEU A 80 1.74 -19.03 -5.36
CA LEU A 80 2.35 -17.86 -5.98
C LEU A 80 3.49 -17.38 -5.10
N SER A 81 4.67 -17.20 -5.69
CA SER A 81 5.79 -16.63 -4.95
C SER A 81 5.56 -15.16 -4.63
N GLN A 82 6.35 -14.63 -3.71
CA GLN A 82 6.52 -13.18 -3.59
C GLN A 82 7.10 -12.59 -4.89
N ILE A 83 6.87 -11.30 -5.08
CA ILE A 83 7.44 -10.54 -6.19
C ILE A 83 8.91 -10.26 -5.84
N PRO A 84 9.90 -10.75 -6.63
CA PRO A 84 11.29 -10.40 -6.38
C PRO A 84 11.53 -8.92 -6.67
N VAL A 85 12.28 -8.24 -5.80
CA VAL A 85 12.60 -6.81 -5.95
C VAL A 85 14.09 -6.57 -5.77
N GLU A 86 14.70 -5.91 -6.74
CA GLU A 86 16.04 -5.36 -6.62
C GLU A 86 15.98 -3.91 -6.14
N VAL A 87 16.83 -3.56 -5.18
CA VAL A 87 16.90 -2.23 -4.57
C VAL A 87 18.26 -1.61 -4.85
N GLU A 88 18.27 -0.47 -5.54
CA GLU A 88 19.50 0.23 -5.92
C GLU A 88 19.46 1.70 -5.45
N TYR A 89 20.44 2.08 -4.63
CA TYR A 89 20.60 3.45 -4.14
C TYR A 89 21.49 4.25 -5.10
N LEU A 90 20.89 5.20 -5.81
CA LEU A 90 21.58 6.10 -6.73
C LEU A 90 21.67 7.51 -6.14
N ALA A 91 22.30 8.45 -6.85
CA ALA A 91 22.68 9.75 -6.29
C ALA A 91 21.51 10.52 -5.65
N ASN A 92 20.38 10.64 -6.33
CA ASN A 92 19.22 11.42 -5.87
C ASN A 92 17.88 10.67 -5.93
N PHE A 93 17.92 9.38 -6.28
CA PHE A 93 16.72 8.54 -6.30
C PHE A 93 17.03 7.10 -5.90
N LEU A 94 16.04 6.45 -5.31
CA LEU A 94 16.02 5.02 -5.05
C LEU A 94 15.38 4.32 -6.25
N ARG A 95 16.02 3.29 -6.80
CA ARG A 95 15.41 2.46 -7.84
C ARG A 95 14.93 1.15 -7.25
N LEU A 96 13.67 0.80 -7.50
CA LEU A 96 13.06 -0.48 -7.16
C LEU A 96 12.66 -1.19 -8.44
N THR A 97 13.31 -2.31 -8.76
CA THR A 97 13.01 -3.11 -9.95
C THR A 97 12.20 -4.32 -9.57
N TYR A 98 10.97 -4.42 -10.08
CA TYR A 98 10.07 -5.55 -9.83
C TYR A 98 10.20 -6.58 -10.95
N HIS A 99 10.35 -7.85 -10.56
CA HIS A 99 10.48 -8.97 -11.48
C HIS A 99 9.22 -9.84 -11.50
N ASN A 100 9.18 -10.78 -12.43
CA ASN A 100 8.12 -11.78 -12.52
C ASN A 100 8.06 -12.61 -11.23
N TYR A 101 6.85 -12.90 -10.76
CA TYR A 101 6.63 -13.89 -9.70
C TYR A 101 6.53 -15.28 -10.32
N ILE A 102 6.65 -16.32 -9.49
CA ILE A 102 6.53 -17.70 -9.94
C ILE A 102 5.12 -18.20 -9.65
N LEU A 103 4.49 -18.79 -10.66
CA LEU A 103 3.33 -19.64 -10.49
C LEU A 103 3.81 -21.09 -10.39
N ASP A 104 3.58 -21.71 -9.24
CA ASP A 104 3.83 -23.13 -9.00
C ASP A 104 2.50 -23.87 -8.88
N SER A 105 2.20 -24.72 -9.86
CA SER A 105 1.08 -25.65 -9.80
C SER A 105 1.53 -27.09 -9.98
N ARG A 106 2.81 -27.40 -9.74
CA ARG A 106 3.34 -28.76 -9.92
C ARG A 106 2.58 -29.80 -9.11
N ASP A 107 2.03 -29.43 -7.97
CA ASP A 107 1.25 -30.31 -7.10
C ASP A 107 -0.27 -30.30 -7.40
N GLN A 108 -0.71 -29.68 -8.51
CA GLN A 108 -2.12 -29.66 -8.89
C GLN A 108 -2.49 -30.79 -9.85
N LEU A 109 -3.63 -31.41 -9.56
CA LEU A 109 -4.25 -32.41 -10.43
C LEU A 109 -4.70 -31.80 -11.76
N LYS A 110 -4.26 -32.40 -12.87
CA LYS A 110 -4.62 -31.96 -14.21
C LYS A 110 -6.08 -32.30 -14.52
N GLY A 111 -6.87 -31.31 -14.93
CA GLY A 111 -8.20 -31.53 -15.52
C GLY A 111 -9.35 -31.79 -14.55
N THR A 112 -9.13 -31.73 -13.24
CA THR A 112 -10.24 -31.70 -12.28
C THR A 112 -10.65 -30.26 -12.05
N GLY A 113 -11.93 -29.93 -12.23
CA GLY A 113 -12.53 -28.67 -11.79
C GLY A 113 -12.58 -28.59 -10.26
N THR A 114 -11.51 -29.00 -9.58
CA THR A 114 -11.39 -28.96 -8.13
C THR A 114 -11.54 -27.52 -7.69
N THR A 115 -12.65 -27.27 -7.01
CA THR A 115 -12.86 -26.06 -6.22
C THR A 115 -11.67 -25.94 -5.26
N CYS A 116 -10.75 -25.03 -5.55
CA CYS A 116 -9.71 -24.71 -4.62
C CYS A 116 -10.35 -23.97 -3.45
N ASN A 117 -10.42 -24.62 -2.29
CA ASN A 117 -10.96 -24.00 -1.07
C ASN A 117 -9.93 -23.11 -0.36
N LYS A 118 -8.69 -23.02 -0.88
CA LYS A 118 -7.68 -22.11 -0.34
C LYS A 118 -7.89 -20.72 -0.96
N PRO A 119 -8.12 -19.67 -0.14
CA PRO A 119 -8.08 -18.31 -0.65
C PRO A 119 -6.67 -18.04 -1.16
N MET A 120 -6.54 -17.68 -2.43
CA MET A 120 -5.23 -17.37 -2.98
C MET A 120 -4.85 -15.95 -2.58
N SER A 121 -3.65 -15.82 -2.00
CA SER A 121 -3.10 -14.50 -1.69
C SER A 121 -2.38 -13.94 -2.92
N PRO A 122 -2.54 -12.65 -3.22
CA PRO A 122 -1.81 -12.02 -4.32
C PRO A 122 -0.30 -12.08 -4.07
N PRO A 123 0.55 -12.20 -5.11
CA PRO A 123 1.97 -11.92 -5.02
C PRO A 123 2.19 -10.53 -4.45
N THR A 124 3.10 -10.44 -3.48
CA THR A 124 3.46 -9.18 -2.84
C THR A 124 4.96 -9.01 -2.76
N ALA A 125 5.42 -7.77 -2.71
CA ALA A 125 6.76 -7.38 -2.29
C ALA A 125 6.69 -6.31 -1.21
N LYS A 126 7.59 -6.43 -0.23
CA LYS A 126 7.77 -5.44 0.83
C LYS A 126 9.22 -5.00 0.85
N VAL A 127 9.45 -3.71 0.65
CA VAL A 127 10.77 -3.11 0.79
C VAL A 127 10.76 -2.20 2.02
N ILE A 128 11.54 -2.57 3.03
CA ILE A 128 11.71 -1.75 4.23
C ILE A 128 12.77 -0.68 3.93
N LEU A 129 12.40 0.57 4.15
CA LEU A 129 13.26 1.74 3.96
C LEU A 129 13.40 2.50 5.27
N ASP A 130 14.52 3.20 5.40
CA ASP A 130 14.87 4.01 6.57
C ASP A 130 14.99 5.48 6.17
N SER A 131 14.21 6.35 6.81
CA SER A 131 14.13 7.78 6.44
C SER A 131 15.46 8.50 6.62
N ALA A 132 16.22 8.19 7.68
CA ALA A 132 17.51 8.83 7.96
C ALA A 132 18.56 8.46 6.91
N MET A 133 18.61 7.19 6.50
CA MET A 133 19.50 6.74 5.43
C MET A 133 19.13 7.35 4.07
N LEU A 134 17.84 7.46 3.74
CA LEU A 134 17.40 8.13 2.52
C LEU A 134 17.77 9.61 2.52
N ALA A 135 17.55 10.31 3.65
CA ALA A 135 17.94 11.71 3.82
C ALA A 135 19.46 11.91 3.72
N ALA A 136 20.26 11.05 4.38
CA ALA A 136 21.72 11.10 4.33
C ALA A 136 22.28 10.90 2.92
N LYS A 137 21.56 10.14 2.07
CA LYS A 137 21.90 9.93 0.66
C LYS A 137 21.32 10.99 -0.29
N GLY A 138 20.53 11.94 0.21
CA GLY A 138 19.87 12.94 -0.64
C GLY A 138 18.82 12.34 -1.58
N ILE A 139 18.17 11.25 -1.16
CA ILE A 139 17.12 10.61 -1.95
C ILE A 139 15.82 11.42 -1.82
N GLU A 140 15.40 12.02 -2.93
CA GLU A 140 14.16 12.81 -3.01
C GLU A 140 13.10 12.15 -3.89
N LYS A 141 13.44 11.00 -4.51
CA LYS A 141 12.55 10.28 -5.43
C LYS A 141 12.70 8.78 -5.31
N ILE A 142 11.63 8.05 -5.61
CA ILE A 142 11.63 6.61 -5.83
C ILE A 142 11.23 6.35 -7.27
N ARG A 143 12.04 5.56 -7.99
CA ARG A 143 11.78 5.12 -9.35
C ARG A 143 11.43 3.64 -9.34
N PHE A 144 10.17 3.34 -9.60
CA PHE A 144 9.67 1.98 -9.78
C PHE A 144 9.91 1.53 -11.21
N MET A 145 10.60 0.42 -11.41
CA MET A 145 10.94 -0.13 -12.71
C MET A 145 10.17 -1.41 -12.96
N TYR A 146 9.50 -1.48 -14.11
CA TYR A 146 8.85 -2.69 -14.58
C TYR A 146 8.92 -2.81 -16.11
N HIS A 147 9.43 -3.93 -16.61
CA HIS A 147 9.71 -4.14 -18.03
C HIS A 147 10.39 -2.95 -18.73
N GLY A 148 11.32 -2.29 -18.01
CA GLY A 148 12.05 -1.12 -18.52
C GLY A 148 11.28 0.19 -18.51
N GLN A 149 10.01 0.20 -18.09
CA GLN A 149 9.22 1.42 -17.92
C GLN A 149 9.38 1.99 -16.50
N PRO A 150 9.87 3.23 -16.34
CA PRO A 150 9.99 3.88 -15.05
C PRO A 150 8.69 4.62 -14.66
N ILE A 151 8.29 4.49 -13.39
CA ILE A 151 7.38 5.42 -12.72
C ILE A 151 8.15 6.12 -11.61
N GLU A 152 8.06 7.44 -11.57
CA GLU A 152 8.68 8.23 -10.50
C GLU A 152 7.63 8.67 -9.47
N ALA A 153 8.00 8.54 -8.21
CA ALA A 153 7.35 9.20 -7.11
C ALA A 153 8.32 10.16 -6.42
N ASP A 154 7.86 11.38 -6.14
CA ASP A 154 8.54 12.30 -5.26
C ASP A 154 8.42 11.81 -3.81
N LEU A 155 9.48 12.02 -3.04
CA LEU A 155 9.59 11.66 -1.64
C LEU A 155 9.90 12.91 -0.82
N GLU A 156 8.98 13.27 0.07
CA GLU A 156 9.16 14.32 1.07
C GLU A 156 9.49 13.63 2.40
N LEU A 157 10.72 13.84 2.88
CA LEU A 157 11.21 13.28 4.13
C LEU A 157 11.27 14.37 5.21
N SER A 158 10.76 14.06 6.38
CA SER A 158 11.05 14.80 7.60
C SER A 158 11.20 13.84 8.79
N ASP A 159 11.70 14.36 9.91
CA ASP A 159 11.81 13.59 11.15
C ASP A 159 10.44 13.08 11.65
N GLN A 160 9.35 13.68 11.16
CA GLN A 160 7.99 13.43 11.63
C GLN A 160 7.16 12.58 10.67
N ARG A 161 7.53 12.52 9.38
CA ARG A 161 6.77 11.79 8.37
C ARG A 161 7.59 11.48 7.13
N VAL A 162 7.14 10.48 6.40
CA VAL A 162 7.47 10.31 4.98
C VAL A 162 6.21 10.54 4.17
N ARG A 163 6.31 11.31 3.09
CA ARG A 163 5.23 11.47 2.13
C ARG A 163 5.72 11.11 0.73
N MET A 164 4.93 10.31 0.03
CA MET A 164 5.20 9.82 -1.30
C MET A 164 4.10 10.27 -2.26
N TRP A 165 4.50 10.79 -3.41
CA TRP A 165 3.60 11.37 -4.40
C TRP A 165 3.99 10.92 -5.79
N PRO A 166 3.05 10.62 -6.70
CA PRO A 166 3.39 10.56 -8.12
C PRO A 166 4.05 11.87 -8.59
N ALA A 167 5.17 11.79 -9.32
CA ALA A 167 5.97 12.97 -9.68
C ALA A 167 5.20 14.03 -10.50
N LEU A 168 4.14 13.63 -11.23
CA LEU A 168 3.30 14.52 -12.04
C LEU A 168 2.08 15.08 -11.27
N SER A 169 1.85 14.68 -10.02
CA SER A 169 0.63 15.00 -9.28
C SER A 169 0.77 16.12 -8.26
N ARG A 170 1.81 16.96 -8.32
CA ARG A 170 1.97 18.09 -7.35
C ARG A 170 0.77 19.06 -7.35
N GLU A 171 -0.07 19.03 -8.39
CA GLU A 171 -1.26 19.87 -8.55
C GLU A 171 -2.59 19.17 -8.19
N GLY A 172 -2.58 17.90 -7.73
CA GLY A 172 -3.80 17.21 -7.30
C GLY A 172 -3.59 15.79 -6.73
N LEU A 173 -4.53 15.33 -5.89
CA LEU A 173 -4.54 14.01 -5.23
C LEU A 173 -4.92 12.84 -6.18
N ALA A 174 -4.48 12.88 -7.44
CA ALA A 174 -4.81 11.85 -8.41
C ALA A 174 -3.79 10.70 -8.35
N ASP A 175 -4.29 9.47 -8.32
CA ASP A 175 -3.48 8.27 -8.54
C ASP A 175 -2.83 8.32 -9.93
N MET A 176 -1.60 7.81 -10.05
CA MET A 176 -0.91 7.70 -11.33
C MET A 176 -0.79 6.24 -11.75
N GLN A 177 -1.13 5.96 -13.00
CA GLN A 177 -0.93 4.66 -13.62
C GLN A 177 -0.06 4.82 -14.87
N VAL A 178 1.02 4.04 -14.97
CA VAL A 178 1.78 3.89 -16.21
C VAL A 178 1.94 2.42 -16.49
N GLY A 179 1.38 1.98 -17.63
CA GLY A 179 1.24 0.57 -17.94
C GLY A 179 0.50 -0.16 -16.81
N ASN A 180 1.20 -1.12 -16.22
CA ASN A 180 0.68 -2.06 -15.23
C ASN A 180 0.98 -1.64 -13.79
N ILE A 181 1.55 -0.47 -13.52
CA ILE A 181 1.85 -0.03 -12.15
C ILE A 181 0.99 1.19 -11.81
N LYS A 182 0.35 1.13 -10.64
CA LYS A 182 -0.42 2.21 -10.03
C LYS A 182 0.27 2.68 -8.74
N THR A 183 0.52 3.98 -8.63
CA THR A 183 1.03 4.63 -7.41
C THR A 183 0.03 5.66 -6.92
N VAL A 184 -0.23 5.67 -5.62
CA VAL A 184 -1.18 6.60 -4.99
C VAL A 184 -0.45 7.58 -4.06
N PRO A 185 -0.89 8.85 -4.00
CA PRO A 185 -0.42 9.78 -2.96
C PRO A 185 -0.58 9.16 -1.58
N SER A 186 0.48 9.12 -0.78
CA SER A 186 0.46 8.45 0.54
C SER A 186 1.41 9.14 1.53
N THR A 187 0.99 9.20 2.79
CA THR A 187 1.76 9.81 3.89
C THR A 187 1.81 8.83 5.05
N VAL A 188 2.99 8.67 5.65
CA VAL A 188 3.23 7.87 6.84
C VAL A 188 3.82 8.77 7.91
N TRP A 189 3.26 8.73 9.11
CA TRP A 189 3.71 9.53 10.24
C TRP A 189 4.57 8.75 11.22
N PHE A 190 5.61 9.40 11.74
CA PHE A 190 6.52 8.90 12.76
C PHE A 190 6.16 9.41 14.15
N TYR A 191 4.93 9.15 14.58
CA TYR A 191 4.53 9.48 15.94
C TYR A 191 5.26 8.60 16.98
N PRO A 192 5.53 9.14 18.18
CA PRO A 192 5.86 8.33 19.35
C PRO A 192 4.87 7.18 19.54
N GLU A 193 5.35 6.07 20.10
CA GLU A 193 4.52 4.87 20.25
C GLU A 193 3.27 5.16 21.11
N ASN A 194 3.44 5.86 22.22
CA ASN A 194 2.38 6.26 23.14
C ASN A 194 1.52 7.45 22.65
N THR A 195 1.57 7.80 21.36
CA THR A 195 0.70 8.83 20.80
C THR A 195 -0.76 8.38 20.75
N VAL A 196 -1.65 9.27 21.16
CA VAL A 196 -3.10 9.14 21.12
C VAL A 196 -3.72 10.38 20.49
N ILE A 197 -4.92 10.19 19.93
CA ILE A 197 -5.75 11.25 19.35
C ILE A 197 -7.00 11.34 20.20
N LEU A 198 -7.28 12.54 20.72
CA LEU A 198 -8.57 12.87 21.31
C LEU A 198 -9.45 13.49 20.24
N SER A 199 -10.63 12.91 20.03
CA SER A 199 -11.60 13.33 19.02
C SER A 199 -12.92 13.74 19.67
N VAL A 200 -13.46 14.89 19.27
CA VAL A 200 -14.72 15.45 19.79
C VAL A 200 -15.68 15.74 18.63
N PRO A 201 -16.22 14.70 17.95
CA PRO A 201 -17.01 14.86 16.73
C PRO A 201 -18.34 15.61 16.94
N GLY A 202 -18.74 15.82 18.20
CA GLY A 202 -19.99 16.51 18.55
C GLY A 202 -19.93 18.04 18.50
N ALA A 203 -18.74 18.64 18.40
CA ALA A 203 -18.56 20.09 18.23
C ALA A 203 -18.74 20.47 16.75
N LYS A 204 -19.71 21.34 16.46
CA LYS A 204 -20.13 21.68 15.10
C LYS A 204 -20.16 23.18 14.84
N THR A 205 -20.40 24.00 15.87
CA THR A 205 -20.50 25.46 15.71
C THR A 205 -19.17 26.15 15.99
N GLU A 206 -18.95 27.35 15.43
CA GLU A 206 -17.73 28.13 15.72
C GLU A 206 -17.59 28.44 17.22
N GLN A 207 -18.70 28.71 17.90
CA GLN A 207 -18.74 28.94 19.34
C GLN A 207 -18.28 27.71 20.13
N GLU A 208 -18.80 26.53 19.77
CA GLU A 208 -18.39 25.27 20.40
C GLU A 208 -16.90 25.00 20.18
N LEU A 209 -16.36 25.35 19.00
CA LEU A 209 -14.97 25.13 18.62
C LEU A 209 -13.99 26.13 19.25
N ALA A 210 -14.44 27.34 19.60
CA ALA A 210 -13.58 28.40 20.14
C ALA A 210 -12.89 27.98 21.45
N ASP A 211 -13.65 27.35 22.36
CA ASP A 211 -13.15 26.94 23.69
C ASP A 211 -12.77 25.46 23.75
N LEU A 212 -13.01 24.70 22.68
CA LEU A 212 -12.87 23.26 22.68
C LEU A 212 -11.43 22.82 23.00
N ARG A 213 -10.44 23.43 22.34
CA ARG A 213 -9.02 23.07 22.51
C ARG A 213 -8.61 23.17 23.98
N GLU A 214 -8.92 24.29 24.64
CA GLU A 214 -8.54 24.51 26.04
C GLU A 214 -9.21 23.50 26.98
N LYS A 215 -10.50 23.19 26.76
CA LYS A 215 -11.24 22.23 27.56
C LYS A 215 -10.71 20.81 27.38
N VAL A 216 -10.37 20.43 26.14
CA VAL A 216 -9.74 19.14 25.84
C VAL A 216 -8.32 19.07 26.40
N ASP A 217 -7.51 20.13 26.31
CA ASP A 217 -6.15 20.18 26.87
C ASP A 217 -6.17 20.01 28.40
N ARG A 218 -7.12 20.65 29.09
CA ARG A 218 -7.33 20.47 30.54
C ARG A 218 -7.72 19.03 30.88
N LEU A 219 -8.65 18.44 30.13
CA LEU A 219 -9.02 17.04 30.29
C LEU A 219 -7.80 16.13 30.05
N ALA A 220 -7.08 16.31 28.94
CA ALA A 220 -5.91 15.54 28.56
C ALA A 220 -4.85 15.58 29.67
N THR A 221 -4.52 16.77 30.16
CA THR A 221 -3.55 16.98 31.25
C THR A 221 -3.98 16.24 32.52
N SER A 222 -5.26 16.33 32.92
CA SER A 222 -5.78 15.60 34.09
C SER A 222 -5.73 14.07 33.94
N ARG A 223 -5.68 13.60 32.69
CA ARG A 223 -5.52 12.18 32.33
C ARG A 223 -4.06 11.77 32.12
N GLY A 224 -3.10 12.66 32.39
CA GLY A 224 -1.68 12.39 32.25
C GLY A 224 -1.21 12.33 30.79
N LEU A 225 -1.91 13.02 29.91
CA LEU A 225 -1.54 13.21 28.51
C LEU A 225 -0.88 14.58 28.35
N SER A 226 0.18 14.65 27.55
CA SER A 226 0.86 15.88 27.20
C SER A 226 0.71 16.18 25.70
N PRO A 227 0.53 17.43 25.28
CA PRO A 227 0.42 17.80 23.86
C PRO A 227 1.55 17.20 23.03
N LEU A 228 1.26 16.65 21.85
CA LEU A 228 2.28 16.05 20.99
C LEU A 228 3.29 17.09 20.50
N GLU A 229 2.86 18.34 20.34
CA GLU A 229 3.69 19.49 19.99
C GLU A 229 4.89 19.67 20.92
N ASP A 230 4.75 19.31 22.20
CA ASP A 230 5.81 19.42 23.21
C ASP A 230 6.90 18.34 23.05
N HIS A 231 6.57 17.24 22.38
CA HIS A 231 7.46 16.09 22.16
C HIS A 231 8.03 16.03 20.75
N LEU A 232 7.36 16.68 19.80
CA LEU A 232 7.72 16.63 18.39
C LEU A 232 7.81 18.06 17.83
N THR A 233 9.01 18.62 17.88
CA THR A 233 9.27 20.01 17.48
C THR A 233 8.83 20.26 16.04
N GLY A 234 7.95 21.26 15.84
CA GLY A 234 7.42 21.62 14.53
C GLY A 234 6.20 20.80 14.09
N PHE A 235 5.66 19.93 14.96
CA PHE A 235 4.45 19.16 14.67
C PHE A 235 3.28 20.08 14.33
N LYS A 236 2.54 19.71 13.29
CA LYS A 236 1.26 20.31 12.92
C LYS A 236 0.27 19.18 12.76
N SER A 237 -0.90 19.32 13.40
CA SER A 237 -1.98 18.35 13.25
C SER A 237 -2.26 18.08 11.77
N PRO A 238 -2.19 16.82 11.31
CA PRO A 238 -2.51 16.49 9.92
C PRO A 238 -4.01 16.65 9.63
N LEU A 239 -4.82 16.40 10.66
CA LEU A 239 -6.23 16.65 10.63
C LEU A 239 -6.38 18.18 10.77
N LYS A 240 -6.79 18.83 9.69
CA LYS A 240 -7.28 20.23 9.73
C LYS A 240 -8.59 20.36 10.53
N ASP A 241 -9.09 19.24 11.05
CA ASP A 241 -10.27 19.15 11.88
C ASP A 241 -9.99 19.77 13.26
N LYS A 242 -10.75 20.81 13.59
CA LYS A 242 -10.69 21.50 14.88
C LYS A 242 -11.20 20.63 16.04
N THR A 243 -11.65 19.41 15.76
CA THR A 243 -12.16 18.45 16.76
C THR A 243 -11.19 17.32 17.09
N ALA A 244 -10.03 17.25 16.45
CA ALA A 244 -9.02 16.21 16.69
C ALA A 244 -7.71 16.80 17.23
N PHE A 245 -7.23 16.23 18.33
CA PHE A 245 -6.09 16.75 19.09
C PHE A 245 -5.12 15.61 19.42
N TYR A 246 -3.82 15.86 19.29
CA TYR A 246 -2.78 14.84 19.40
C TYR A 246 -2.01 14.98 20.71
N TYR A 247 -1.83 13.87 21.42
CA TYR A 247 -1.13 13.83 22.70
C TYR A 247 -0.23 12.62 22.81
N VAL A 248 0.69 12.69 23.76
CA VAL A 248 1.57 11.60 24.19
C VAL A 248 1.11 11.16 25.57
N ALA A 249 0.81 9.87 25.72
CA ALA A 249 0.40 9.28 26.99
C ALA A 249 1.61 8.90 27.84
N LYS A 250 1.57 9.16 29.16
CA LYS A 250 2.60 8.64 30.05
C LYS A 250 2.39 7.14 30.32
N GLY A 251 3.30 6.30 29.81
CA GLY A 251 3.22 4.83 29.92
C GLY A 251 2.16 4.20 29.03
N ASP A 252 1.82 2.93 29.28
CA ASP A 252 1.05 2.10 28.33
C ASP A 252 -0.47 2.13 28.54
N ARG A 253 -0.98 3.07 29.35
CA ARG A 253 -2.38 3.13 29.78
C ARG A 253 -3.39 3.15 28.62
N TYR A 254 -2.99 3.71 27.48
CA TYR A 254 -3.83 3.86 26.29
C TYR A 254 -3.30 3.11 25.07
N SER A 255 -2.40 2.13 25.30
CA SER A 255 -1.77 1.34 24.23
C SER A 255 -2.77 0.59 23.34
N GLN A 256 -3.97 0.29 23.85
CA GLN A 256 -5.03 -0.42 23.13
C GLN A 256 -6.24 0.45 22.77
N ALA A 257 -6.19 1.77 22.98
CA ALA A 257 -7.35 2.63 22.79
C ALA A 257 -7.82 2.70 21.32
N GLN A 258 -9.08 2.33 21.07
CA GLN A 258 -9.69 2.31 19.73
C GLN A 258 -11.07 3.02 19.68
N GLY A 259 -11.08 4.34 19.91
CA GLY A 259 -12.30 5.15 19.83
C GLY A 259 -13.16 5.12 21.10
N GLU A 260 -12.59 4.65 22.20
CA GLU A 260 -13.26 4.56 23.49
C GLU A 260 -13.61 5.95 24.03
N LEU A 261 -14.71 6.05 24.78
CA LEU A 261 -15.05 7.27 25.50
C LEU A 261 -14.02 7.51 26.62
N LEU A 262 -13.31 8.63 26.56
CA LEU A 262 -12.40 9.06 27.61
C LEU A 262 -13.16 9.78 28.74
N ASP A 263 -13.94 10.80 28.37
CA ASP A 263 -14.77 11.61 29.26
C ASP A 263 -15.67 12.56 28.45
N TYR A 264 -16.35 13.48 29.13
CA TYR A 264 -17.07 14.59 28.54
C TYR A 264 -16.41 15.94 28.83
N VAL A 265 -16.55 16.87 27.89
CA VAL A 265 -16.24 18.30 28.09
C VAL A 265 -17.51 19.12 27.86
N SER A 266 -17.77 20.12 28.70
CA SER A 266 -18.93 21.00 28.53
C SER A 266 -18.53 22.22 27.70
N VAL A 267 -19.15 22.42 26.54
CA VAL A 267 -18.93 23.61 25.69
C VAL A 267 -20.12 24.55 25.73
N ASP A 268 -19.83 25.82 25.48
CA ASP A 268 -20.83 26.87 25.39
C ASP A 268 -21.52 26.74 24.03
N SER A 269 -22.85 26.65 24.05
CA SER A 269 -23.68 26.49 22.87
C SER A 269 -24.93 27.35 23.00
N VAL A 270 -25.66 27.51 21.91
CA VAL A 270 -26.94 28.23 21.90
C VAL A 270 -28.07 27.25 21.63
N LYS A 271 -29.13 27.34 22.43
CA LYS A 271 -30.41 26.68 22.18
C LYS A 271 -31.32 27.70 21.49
N PHE A 272 -31.63 27.43 20.22
CA PHE A 272 -32.52 28.29 19.45
C PHE A 272 -33.96 28.15 19.94
N GLY A 273 -34.54 29.28 20.40
CA GLY A 273 -35.91 29.38 20.87
C GLY A 273 -36.79 30.16 19.88
N LEU A 274 -38.11 30.07 20.05
CA LEU A 274 -39.06 30.83 19.21
C LEU A 274 -39.10 32.33 19.57
N GLU A 275 -38.79 32.68 20.83
CA GLU A 275 -38.83 34.07 21.32
C GLU A 275 -37.43 34.69 21.48
N ALA A 276 -36.45 33.90 21.92
CA ALA A 276 -35.06 34.30 22.06
C ALA A 276 -34.14 33.06 22.09
N ASP A 277 -32.87 33.29 21.78
CA ASP A 277 -31.80 32.30 21.87
C ASP A 277 -31.25 32.23 23.30
N GLU A 278 -31.12 31.02 23.84
CA GLU A 278 -30.64 30.80 25.21
C GLU A 278 -29.23 30.18 25.22
N PRO A 279 -28.26 30.74 25.97
CA PRO A 279 -26.96 30.10 26.15
C PRO A 279 -27.12 28.84 27.02
N ILE A 280 -26.55 27.73 26.56
CA ILE A 280 -26.55 26.44 27.25
C ILE A 280 -25.15 25.85 27.34
N GLN A 281 -24.92 25.04 28.37
CA GLN A 281 -23.73 24.17 28.45
C GLN A 281 -24.08 22.81 27.87
N LYS A 282 -23.43 22.46 26.76
CA LYS A 282 -23.65 21.19 26.07
C LYS A 282 -22.50 20.23 26.37
N PRO A 283 -22.75 19.04 26.94
CA PRO A 283 -21.72 18.04 27.11
C PRO A 283 -21.37 17.40 25.77
N LEU A 284 -20.08 17.33 25.46
CA LEU A 284 -19.53 16.67 24.28
C LEU A 284 -18.63 15.52 24.70
N ALA A 285 -18.85 14.36 24.10
CA ALA A 285 -18.03 13.18 24.31
C ALA A 285 -16.64 13.36 23.69
N VAL A 286 -15.60 13.07 24.46
CA VAL A 286 -14.21 13.00 24.03
C VAL A 286 -13.82 11.55 23.87
N HIS A 287 -13.49 11.15 22.65
CA HIS A 287 -13.07 9.80 22.31
C HIS A 287 -11.56 9.73 22.19
N ILE A 288 -10.95 8.63 22.65
CA ILE A 288 -9.52 8.39 22.54
C ILE A 288 -9.24 7.25 21.55
N ARG A 289 -8.31 7.45 20.62
CA ARG A 289 -7.86 6.43 19.68
C ARG A 289 -6.37 6.55 19.41
N ARG A 290 -5.72 5.51 18.87
CA ARG A 290 -4.36 5.63 18.32
C ARG A 290 -4.37 6.19 16.89
N PRO A 291 -3.31 6.91 16.48
CA PRO A 291 -3.10 7.27 15.09
C PRO A 291 -3.03 6.02 14.23
N ARG A 292 -3.67 6.04 13.05
CA ARG A 292 -3.46 4.98 12.07
C ARG A 292 -2.21 5.28 11.25
N PRO A 293 -1.39 4.27 10.91
CA PRO A 293 -0.16 4.48 10.14
C PRO A 293 -0.36 5.11 8.75
N THR A 294 -1.58 5.04 8.20
CA THR A 294 -1.91 5.42 6.82
C THR A 294 -2.84 6.64 6.70
N GLU A 295 -3.17 7.33 7.81
CA GLU A 295 -4.02 8.54 7.84
C GLU A 295 -3.22 9.84 7.71
#